data_AF-A0A0F8YD56-F1
#
_entry.id   AF-A0A0F8YD56-F1
#
_cell.length_a   1.000
_cell.length_b   1.000
_cell.length_c   1.000
_cell.angle_alpha   90.00
_cell.angle_beta   90.00
_cell.angle_gamma   90.00
#
_symmetry.space_group_name_H-M   'P 1'
#
loop_
_entity.id
_entity.type
_entity.pdbx_description
1 polymer ?
#
loop_
_entity_poly.entity_id
_entity_poly.type
_entity_poly.pdbx_seq_one_letter_code
_entity_poly.pdbx_strand_id
1 'polypeptide(L)'
;MQPFIRYLGGKTRLAKTIVAEIPPHKVYVEPMVGGGSIYFAKEPVKREIISDSDPNLMRFYSALKKQEIKRCNNTPNRKKLLKIRDKRKAGKSLSPCEYIYLNKISFGGKATSFDPSSLWKCKGKSARTCGYTSKDQGKYAHRLSKTRLERGDFRKAIAKYDSKDTLFYLDPPYAGTTVDGYLENDLQPEDVKKAVDKIKGKFILSYN
;
A
#
# COMPACT_ATOMS: atom_id res chain seq x y z
N MET A 1 8.89 -6.53 9.13
CA MET A 1 8.53 -5.14 9.48
C MET A 1 7.03 -4.90 9.26
N GLN A 2 6.37 -4.04 10.06
CA GLN A 2 4.96 -3.71 9.86
C GLN A 2 4.77 -2.64 8.75
N PRO A 3 3.64 -2.61 8.03
CA PRO A 3 3.32 -1.55 7.06
C PRO A 3 3.42 -0.12 7.60
N PHE A 4 3.84 0.82 6.75
CA PHE A 4 3.87 2.24 7.11
C PHE A 4 2.46 2.84 7.21
N ILE A 5 1.56 2.44 6.30
CA ILE A 5 0.16 2.90 6.23
C ILE A 5 -0.79 1.80 6.65
N ARG A 6 -2.00 2.19 7.06
CA ARG A 6 -3.12 1.25 7.18
C ARG A 6 -3.73 1.07 5.80
N TYR A 7 -4.15 -0.14 5.46
CA TYR A 7 -4.78 -0.40 4.17
C TYR A 7 -5.92 -1.41 4.36
N LEU A 8 -7.03 -1.18 3.68
CA LEU A 8 -8.17 -2.09 3.72
C LEU A 8 -7.76 -3.44 3.10
N GLY A 9 -8.16 -4.55 3.71
CA GLY A 9 -7.76 -5.89 3.26
C GLY A 9 -6.32 -6.28 3.62
N GLY A 10 -5.54 -5.40 4.27
CA GLY A 10 -4.15 -5.67 4.61
C GLY A 10 -3.95 -6.93 5.47
N LYS A 11 -3.09 -7.83 5.00
CA LYS A 11 -2.82 -9.14 5.63
C LYS A 11 -1.84 -9.10 6.80
N THR A 12 -1.76 -7.98 7.53
CA THR A 12 -0.82 -7.82 8.66
C THR A 12 -0.93 -8.95 9.71
N ARG A 13 -2.14 -9.42 10.02
CA ARG A 13 -2.36 -10.52 10.97
C ARG A 13 -1.89 -11.87 10.44
N LEU A 14 -2.05 -12.11 9.13
CA LEU A 14 -1.67 -13.36 8.46
C LEU A 14 -0.25 -13.32 7.88
N ALA A 15 0.43 -12.16 7.93
CA ALA A 15 1.70 -11.96 7.25
C ALA A 15 2.76 -12.96 7.70
N LYS A 16 2.82 -13.29 9.00
CA LYS A 16 3.77 -14.30 9.50
C LYS A 16 3.52 -15.68 8.89
N THR A 17 2.25 -16.11 8.86
CA THR A 17 1.85 -17.40 8.28
C THR A 17 2.16 -17.44 6.79
N ILE A 18 1.75 -16.42 6.02
CA ILE A 18 1.99 -16.36 4.58
C ILE A 18 3.49 -16.34 4.26
N VAL A 19 4.29 -15.57 5.02
CA VAL A 19 5.75 -15.49 4.81
C VAL A 19 6.44 -16.82 5.10
N ALA A 20 5.94 -17.63 6.03
CA ALA A 20 6.49 -18.96 6.30
C ALA A 20 6.30 -19.92 5.10
N GLU A 21 5.25 -19.73 4.31
CA GLU A 21 4.94 -20.53 3.12
C GLU A 21 5.64 -20.03 1.84
N ILE A 22 6.42 -18.94 1.92
CA ILE A 22 7.12 -18.38 0.75
C ILE A 22 8.23 -19.33 0.29
N PRO A 23 8.15 -19.91 -0.92
CA PRO A 23 9.18 -20.80 -1.42
C PRO A 23 10.44 -20.02 -1.81
N PRO A 24 11.61 -20.68 -1.94
CA PRO A 24 12.81 -20.05 -2.47
C PRO A 24 12.58 -19.43 -3.87
N HIS A 25 13.04 -18.19 -4.03
CA HIS A 25 12.91 -17.37 -5.23
C HIS A 25 14.01 -16.30 -5.29
N LYS A 26 14.28 -15.74 -6.47
CA LYS A 26 15.25 -14.63 -6.64
C LYS A 26 14.58 -13.30 -6.96
N VAL A 27 13.38 -13.36 -7.56
CA VAL A 27 12.57 -12.20 -7.93
C VAL A 27 11.26 -12.25 -7.18
N TYR A 28 10.91 -11.18 -6.47
CA TYR A 28 9.62 -11.03 -5.79
C TYR A 28 8.80 -9.95 -6.47
N VAL A 29 7.53 -10.24 -6.76
CA VAL A 29 6.59 -9.30 -7.38
C VAL A 29 5.29 -9.28 -6.58
N GLU A 30 4.90 -8.10 -6.11
CA GLU A 30 3.61 -7.87 -5.45
C GLU A 30 2.84 -6.81 -6.25
N PRO A 31 2.01 -7.22 -7.23
CA PRO A 31 1.47 -6.32 -8.23
C PRO A 31 0.18 -5.61 -7.80
N MET A 32 -0.29 -5.89 -6.58
CA MET A 32 -1.44 -5.29 -5.90
C MET A 32 -1.04 -5.02 -4.44
N VAL A 33 -0.01 -4.19 -4.26
CA VAL A 33 0.71 -4.09 -2.98
C VAL A 33 -0.15 -3.54 -1.83
N GLY A 34 -1.08 -2.63 -2.12
CA GLY A 34 -1.86 -1.96 -1.07
C GLY A 34 -0.96 -1.40 0.05
N GLY A 35 -1.14 -1.87 1.28
CA GLY A 35 -0.29 -1.49 2.42
C GLY A 35 1.09 -2.15 2.46
N GLY A 36 1.35 -3.16 1.63
CA GLY A 36 2.61 -3.92 1.58
C GLY A 36 2.81 -4.84 2.78
N SER A 37 1.73 -5.45 3.28
CA SER A 37 1.77 -6.29 4.48
C SER A 37 2.73 -7.46 4.34
N ILE A 38 2.76 -8.11 3.17
CA ILE A 38 3.66 -9.23 2.91
C ILE A 38 5.05 -8.72 2.54
N TYR A 39 5.15 -7.79 1.59
CA TYR A 39 6.43 -7.15 1.21
C TYR A 39 7.27 -6.69 2.41
N PHE A 40 6.66 -6.01 3.39
CA PHE A 40 7.38 -5.53 4.57
C PHE A 40 7.68 -6.62 5.59
N ALA A 41 6.92 -7.72 5.60
CA ALA A 41 7.13 -8.84 6.53
C ALA A 41 8.19 -9.83 6.03
N LYS A 42 8.32 -10.03 4.71
CA LYS A 42 9.27 -10.98 4.11
C LYS A 42 10.71 -10.44 4.04
N GLU A 43 11.67 -11.38 4.03
CA GLU A 43 13.10 -11.07 3.91
C GLU A 43 13.50 -10.64 2.48
N PRO A 44 14.30 -9.58 2.30
CA PRO A 44 14.66 -9.09 0.97
C PRO A 44 15.30 -10.16 0.07
N VAL A 45 14.97 -10.14 -1.23
CA VAL A 45 15.63 -10.97 -2.25
C VAL A 45 16.35 -10.11 -3.29
N LYS A 46 17.07 -10.77 -4.22
CA LYS A 46 17.92 -10.11 -5.22
C LYS A 46 17.20 -9.00 -6.00
N ARG A 47 15.95 -9.23 -6.39
CA ARG A 47 15.15 -8.24 -7.12
C ARG A 47 13.72 -8.23 -6.59
N GLU A 48 13.20 -7.05 -6.27
CA GLU A 48 11.84 -6.90 -5.76
C GLU A 48 11.11 -5.80 -6.52
N ILE A 49 9.86 -6.08 -6.86
CA ILE A 49 8.96 -5.16 -7.56
C ILE A 49 7.67 -5.08 -6.75
N ILE A 50 7.23 -3.87 -6.46
CA ILE A 50 5.88 -3.63 -5.97
C ILE A 50 5.15 -2.69 -6.92
N SER A 51 3.88 -2.98 -7.18
CA SER A 51 3.02 -2.11 -7.96
C SER A 51 1.59 -2.10 -7.45
N ASP A 52 0.86 -1.08 -7.88
CA ASP A 52 -0.56 -0.93 -7.63
C ASP A 52 -1.20 -0.11 -8.75
N SER A 53 -2.52 -0.24 -8.91
CA SER A 53 -3.28 0.62 -9.81
C SER A 53 -3.48 2.02 -9.22
N ASP A 54 -3.53 2.17 -7.87
CA ASP A 54 -3.77 3.47 -7.22
C ASP A 54 -2.56 4.42 -7.43
N PRO A 55 -2.73 5.51 -8.21
CA PRO A 55 -1.66 6.47 -8.45
C PRO A 55 -1.24 7.22 -7.18
N ASN A 56 -2.14 7.46 -6.23
CA ASN A 56 -1.81 8.16 -4.99
C ASN A 56 -0.96 7.26 -4.08
N LEU A 57 -1.29 5.97 -4.00
CA LEU A 57 -0.51 4.97 -3.27
C LEU A 57 0.91 4.83 -3.83
N MET A 58 1.06 4.70 -5.15
CA MET A 58 2.38 4.57 -5.75
C MET A 58 3.22 5.85 -5.65
N ARG A 59 2.58 7.03 -5.70
CA ARG A 59 3.25 8.32 -5.38
C ARG A 59 3.71 8.35 -3.92
N PHE A 60 2.90 7.83 -3.00
CA PHE A 60 3.29 7.70 -1.60
C PHE A 60 4.53 6.82 -1.42
N TYR A 61 4.57 5.61 -2.01
CA TYR A 61 5.74 4.74 -1.91
C TYR A 61 7.01 5.39 -2.50
N SER A 62 6.88 6.11 -3.61
CA SER A 62 7.98 6.88 -4.19
C SER A 62 8.51 7.94 -3.21
N ALA A 63 7.62 8.74 -2.62
CA ALA A 63 7.99 9.77 -1.66
C ALA A 63 8.54 9.18 -0.35
N LEU A 64 8.05 8.01 0.08
CA LEU A 64 8.55 7.26 1.22
C LEU A 64 9.99 6.82 0.97
N LYS A 65 10.26 6.22 -0.20
CA LYS A 65 11.58 5.79 -0.67
C LYS A 65 12.58 6.96 -0.73
N LYS A 66 12.15 8.12 -1.23
CA LYS A 66 12.98 9.34 -1.36
C LYS A 66 13.14 10.15 -0.08
N GLN A 67 12.60 9.69 1.04
CA GLN A 67 12.66 10.43 2.30
C GLN A 67 11.92 11.80 2.27
N GLU A 68 10.95 11.98 1.38
CA GLU A 68 10.28 13.27 1.16
C GLU A 68 9.19 13.55 2.21
N ILE A 69 8.57 12.49 2.75
CA ILE A 69 7.44 12.62 3.69
C ILE A 69 7.85 13.12 5.08
N LYS A 70 9.15 13.22 5.39
CA LYS A 70 9.66 13.83 6.64
C LYS A 70 9.29 15.29 6.79
N ARG A 71 9.04 15.97 5.67
CA ARG A 71 8.67 17.40 5.62
C ARG A 71 7.15 17.60 5.74
N CYS A 72 6.35 16.53 5.79
CA CYS A 72 4.91 16.64 5.86
C CYS A 72 4.45 17.21 7.21
N ASN A 73 3.70 18.31 7.17
CA ASN A 73 2.98 18.78 8.34
C ASN A 73 1.77 17.87 8.61
N ASN A 74 1.88 16.96 9.58
CA ASN A 74 0.80 16.02 9.92
C ASN A 74 -0.09 16.50 11.07
N THR A 75 0.00 17.77 11.45
CA THR A 75 -0.83 18.35 12.51
C THR A 75 -2.31 18.22 12.13
N PRO A 76 -3.14 17.54 12.95
CA PRO A 76 -4.56 17.40 12.66
C PRO A 76 -5.26 18.76 12.70
N ASN A 77 -5.99 19.10 11.63
CA ASN A 77 -6.71 20.36 11.50
C ASN A 77 -8.00 20.14 10.67
N ARG A 78 -9.14 20.60 11.19
CA ARG A 78 -10.46 20.38 10.55
C ARG A 78 -10.56 21.04 9.17
N LYS A 79 -10.13 22.30 9.02
CA LYS A 79 -10.15 23.02 7.73
C LYS A 79 -9.28 22.30 6.69
N LYS A 80 -8.09 21.85 7.12
CA LYS A 80 -7.19 21.03 6.29
C LYS A 80 -7.83 19.70 5.89
N LEU A 81 -8.44 18.98 6.84
CA LEU A 81 -9.14 17.72 6.55
C LEU A 81 -10.22 17.91 5.49
N LEU A 82 -11.11 18.89 5.68
CA LEU A 82 -12.20 19.17 4.75
C LEU A 82 -11.65 19.50 3.36
N LYS A 83 -10.66 20.38 3.26
CA LYS A 83 -9.99 20.73 1.99
C LYS A 83 -9.44 19.51 1.26
N ILE A 84 -8.73 18.62 1.96
CA ILE A 84 -8.11 17.44 1.34
C ILE A 84 -9.18 16.41 0.96
N ARG A 85 -10.22 16.24 1.78
CA ARG A 85 -11.35 15.35 1.50
C ARG A 85 -12.11 15.81 0.26
N ASP A 86 -12.41 17.09 0.15
CA ASP A 86 -13.18 17.63 -0.98
C ASP A 86 -12.33 17.58 -2.27
N LYS A 87 -11.02 17.79 -2.16
CA LYS A 87 -10.06 17.54 -3.26
C LYS A 87 -10.11 16.09 -3.74
N ARG A 88 -10.11 15.11 -2.83
CA ARG A 88 -10.21 13.67 -3.15
C ARG A 88 -11.56 13.35 -3.81
N LYS A 89 -12.67 13.85 -3.26
CA LYS A 89 -14.01 13.67 -3.83
C LYS A 89 -14.13 14.21 -5.26
N ALA A 90 -13.43 15.30 -5.56
CA ALA A 90 -13.34 15.86 -6.89
C ALA A 90 -12.40 15.07 -7.84
N GLY A 91 -11.92 13.89 -7.47
CA GLY A 91 -11.03 13.05 -8.27
C GLY A 91 -9.61 13.62 -8.45
N LYS A 92 -9.24 14.68 -7.73
CA LYS A 92 -7.94 15.33 -7.87
C LYS A 92 -6.87 14.53 -7.13
N SER A 93 -5.69 14.40 -7.75
CA SER A 93 -4.57 13.69 -7.14
C SER A 93 -4.13 14.31 -5.82
N LEU A 94 -3.84 13.47 -4.84
CA LEU A 94 -3.29 13.87 -3.56
C LEU A 94 -1.76 13.92 -3.64
N SER A 95 -1.17 14.91 -2.99
CA SER A 95 0.26 14.85 -2.67
C SER A 95 0.53 13.72 -1.66
N PRO A 96 1.75 13.18 -1.59
CA PRO A 96 2.11 12.18 -0.60
C PRO A 96 1.78 12.58 0.85
N CYS A 97 1.96 13.86 1.19
CA CYS A 97 1.61 14.38 2.51
C CYS A 97 0.10 14.40 2.76
N GLU A 98 -0.70 14.77 1.77
CA GLU A 98 -2.16 14.73 1.87
C GLU A 98 -2.69 13.29 1.98
N TYR A 99 -2.09 12.36 1.22
CA TYR A 99 -2.44 10.93 1.27
C TYR A 99 -2.16 10.33 2.66
N ILE A 100 -0.95 10.52 3.19
CA ILE A 100 -0.59 10.04 4.54
C ILE A 100 -1.47 10.69 5.59
N TYR A 101 -1.70 12.01 5.48
CA TYR A 101 -2.57 12.72 6.40
C TYR A 101 -3.92 12.03 6.45
N LEU A 102 -4.64 11.91 5.33
CA LEU A 102 -5.95 11.25 5.27
C LEU A 102 -5.92 9.81 5.78
N ASN A 103 -4.91 9.01 5.42
CA ASN A 103 -4.77 7.64 5.87
C ASN A 103 -4.68 7.53 7.40
N LYS A 104 -3.96 8.44 8.05
CA LYS A 104 -3.67 8.36 9.48
C LYS A 104 -4.80 8.87 10.37
N ILE A 105 -5.60 9.84 9.90
CA ILE A 105 -6.80 10.34 10.61
C ILE A 105 -8.06 9.49 10.32
N SER A 106 -8.09 8.72 9.24
CA SER A 106 -9.24 7.88 8.93
C SER A 106 -9.25 6.54 9.64
N PHE A 107 -10.46 6.03 9.91
CA PHE A 107 -10.63 4.69 10.44
C PHE A 107 -10.15 3.66 9.40
N GLY A 108 -9.23 2.79 9.80
CA GLY A 108 -8.65 1.77 8.93
C GLY A 108 -7.89 2.29 7.70
N GLY A 109 -7.64 3.60 7.58
CA GLY A 109 -7.02 4.19 6.40
C GLY A 109 -7.94 4.43 5.20
N LYS A 110 -9.26 4.19 5.33
CA LYS A 110 -10.24 4.26 4.23
C LYS A 110 -10.47 5.68 3.69
N ALA A 111 -10.23 6.68 4.53
CA ALA A 111 -10.51 8.08 4.25
C ALA A 111 -11.95 8.39 3.75
N THR A 112 -12.90 7.53 4.13
CA THR A 112 -14.36 7.70 3.98
C THR A 112 -15.01 8.01 5.32
N SER A 113 -14.56 7.36 6.40
CA SER A 113 -14.90 7.68 7.78
C SER A 113 -13.68 8.21 8.54
N PHE A 114 -13.91 9.23 9.37
CA PHE A 114 -12.87 9.93 10.12
C PHE A 114 -13.22 9.90 11.60
N ASP A 115 -12.21 9.69 12.45
CA ASP A 115 -12.39 9.74 13.88
C ASP A 115 -12.14 11.17 14.39
N PRO A 116 -13.16 11.90 14.88
CA PRO A 116 -12.95 13.21 15.52
C PRO A 116 -12.03 13.10 16.75
N SER A 117 -11.97 11.94 17.41
CA SER A 117 -11.10 11.70 18.57
C SER A 117 -9.62 11.77 18.20
N SER A 118 -9.24 11.46 16.96
CA SER A 118 -7.87 11.66 16.45
C SER A 118 -7.50 13.13 16.30
N LEU A 119 -8.49 14.02 16.10
CA LEU A 119 -8.33 15.47 16.19
C LEU A 119 -8.27 15.92 17.67
N TRP A 120 -9.05 15.29 18.57
CA TRP A 120 -9.17 15.66 19.98
C TRP A 120 -8.05 15.18 20.88
N LYS A 121 -7.42 14.02 20.61
CA LYS A 121 -6.18 13.56 21.26
C LYS A 121 -5.05 14.58 21.18
N CYS A 122 -5.24 15.59 20.33
CA CYS A 122 -4.29 16.63 19.97
C CYS A 122 -4.69 18.05 20.32
N LYS A 123 -5.83 18.24 20.99
CA LYS A 123 -6.18 19.53 21.58
C LYS A 123 -5.12 19.90 22.63
N GLY A 124 -4.41 21.03 22.44
CA GLY A 124 -3.40 21.53 23.37
C GLY A 124 -2.04 20.82 23.36
N LYS A 125 -1.77 19.91 22.41
CA LYS A 125 -0.48 19.21 22.28
C LYS A 125 0.27 19.66 21.03
N SER A 126 1.62 19.66 21.09
CA SER A 126 2.45 20.10 19.97
C SER A 126 2.23 19.25 18.71
N ALA A 127 2.45 19.84 17.52
CA ALA A 127 2.47 19.13 16.24
C ALA A 127 3.37 17.88 16.24
N ARG A 128 4.44 17.87 17.06
CA ARG A 128 5.37 16.75 17.24
C ARG A 128 4.77 15.62 18.10
N THR A 129 3.87 15.95 19.02
CA THR A 129 3.13 15.03 19.90
C THR A 129 1.89 14.45 19.20
N CYS A 130 1.46 15.07 18.10
CA CYS A 130 0.14 14.86 17.52
C CYS A 130 0.08 14.63 16.01
N GLY A 131 1.17 14.92 15.31
CA GLY A 131 1.44 14.30 14.03
C GLY A 131 1.93 12.88 14.26
N TYR A 132 1.50 11.94 13.43
CA TYR A 132 2.25 10.71 13.26
C TYR A 132 3.61 11.11 12.68
N THR A 133 4.62 11.12 13.54
CA THR A 133 5.97 11.50 13.18
C THR A 133 6.58 10.38 12.35
N SER A 134 7.18 10.74 11.22
CA SER A 134 7.89 9.81 10.35
C SER A 134 9.23 9.39 10.94
N LYS A 135 9.34 9.24 12.27
CA LYS A 135 10.57 8.85 12.98
C LYS A 135 11.16 7.56 12.38
N ASP A 136 10.28 6.72 11.89
CA ASP A 136 10.61 5.45 11.26
C ASP A 136 10.87 5.53 9.74
N GLN A 137 10.78 6.69 9.09
CA GLN A 137 10.90 6.74 7.62
C GLN A 137 12.22 6.16 7.11
N GLY A 138 13.32 6.35 7.85
CA GLY A 138 14.63 5.82 7.47
C GLY A 138 14.61 4.32 7.20
N LYS A 139 14.01 3.51 8.09
CA LYS A 139 13.94 2.05 7.92
C LYS A 139 13.09 1.65 6.72
N TYR A 140 11.98 2.35 6.46
CA TYR A 140 11.14 2.07 5.30
C TYR A 140 11.80 2.50 3.98
N ALA A 141 12.44 3.67 3.96
CA ALA A 141 13.21 4.14 2.81
C ALA A 141 14.37 3.18 2.49
N HIS A 142 15.07 2.70 3.52
CA HIS A 142 16.10 1.69 3.38
C HIS A 142 15.55 0.38 2.80
N ARG A 143 14.45 -0.14 3.34
CA ARG A 143 13.77 -1.35 2.84
C ARG A 143 13.37 -1.24 1.37
N LEU A 144 12.90 -0.06 0.95
CA LEU A 144 12.46 0.24 -0.42
C LEU A 144 13.60 0.64 -1.37
N SER A 145 14.82 0.87 -0.87
CA SER A 145 15.92 1.46 -1.63
C SER A 145 16.23 0.69 -2.93
N LYS A 146 16.27 -0.65 -2.84
CA LYS A 146 16.52 -1.57 -3.97
C LYS A 146 15.24 -2.07 -4.65
N THR A 147 14.07 -1.69 -4.16
CA THR A 147 12.78 -2.14 -4.71
C THR A 147 12.38 -1.25 -5.87
N ARG A 148 11.96 -1.88 -6.97
CA ARG A 148 11.38 -1.20 -8.13
C ARG A 148 9.91 -0.90 -7.84
N LEU A 149 9.55 0.37 -8.00
CA LEU A 149 8.17 0.83 -7.83
C LEU A 149 7.56 1.01 -9.21
N GLU A 150 6.46 0.33 -9.49
CA GLU A 150 5.72 0.51 -10.75
C GLU A 150 4.25 0.86 -10.47
N ARG A 151 3.59 1.47 -11.46
CA ARG A 151 2.16 1.75 -11.40
C ARG A 151 1.50 1.09 -12.60
N GLY A 152 0.39 0.41 -12.36
CA GLY A 152 -0.43 -0.11 -13.44
C GLY A 152 -1.19 -1.37 -13.08
N ASP A 153 -1.83 -1.93 -14.10
CA ASP A 153 -2.57 -3.17 -14.03
C ASP A 153 -1.68 -4.35 -13.64
N PHE A 154 -2.15 -5.18 -12.71
CA PHE A 154 -1.42 -6.34 -12.19
C PHE A 154 -1.04 -7.35 -13.29
N ARG A 155 -1.90 -7.51 -14.32
CA ARG A 155 -1.66 -8.39 -15.49
C ARG A 155 -0.39 -7.99 -16.22
N LYS A 156 -0.12 -6.68 -16.35
CA LYS A 156 1.10 -6.16 -16.99
C LYS A 156 2.34 -6.46 -16.17
N ALA A 157 2.25 -6.36 -14.84
CA ALA A 157 3.35 -6.70 -13.95
C ALA A 157 3.66 -8.21 -13.99
N ILE A 158 2.63 -9.07 -13.99
CA ILE A 158 2.80 -10.51 -14.14
C ILE A 158 3.48 -10.84 -15.47
N ALA A 159 2.92 -10.39 -16.60
CA ALA A 159 3.47 -10.67 -17.92
C ALA A 159 4.93 -10.19 -18.09
N LYS A 160 5.27 -9.06 -17.47
CA LYS A 160 6.61 -8.45 -17.59
C LYS A 160 7.68 -9.13 -16.74
N TYR A 161 7.31 -9.67 -15.58
CA TYR A 161 8.26 -10.22 -14.62
C TYR A 161 8.19 -11.74 -14.46
N ASP A 162 7.33 -12.42 -15.23
CA ASP A 162 7.22 -13.86 -15.17
C ASP A 162 8.51 -14.56 -15.61
N SER A 163 9.02 -15.41 -14.73
CA SER A 163 10.21 -16.24 -14.94
C SER A 163 10.21 -17.38 -13.93
N LYS A 164 10.98 -18.44 -14.20
CA LYS A 164 11.14 -19.57 -13.27
C LYS A 164 11.68 -19.17 -11.89
N ASP A 165 12.36 -18.02 -11.79
CA ASP A 165 12.95 -17.47 -10.57
C ASP A 165 12.01 -16.50 -9.82
N THR A 166 10.82 -16.23 -10.37
CA THR A 166 9.87 -15.24 -9.85
C THR A 166 8.84 -15.88 -8.91
N LEU A 167 8.61 -15.23 -7.77
CA LEU A 167 7.46 -15.43 -6.91
C LEU A 167 6.54 -14.22 -6.99
N PHE A 168 5.27 -14.48 -7.27
CA PHE A 168 4.19 -13.49 -7.20
C PHE A 168 3.42 -13.65 -5.89
N TYR A 169 3.20 -12.56 -5.16
CA TYR A 169 2.17 -12.52 -4.12
C TYR A 169 0.97 -11.71 -4.62
N LEU A 170 -0.20 -12.33 -4.66
CA LEU A 170 -1.42 -11.76 -5.20
C LEU A 170 -2.48 -11.67 -4.10
N ASP A 171 -2.97 -10.47 -3.88
CA ASP A 171 -4.06 -10.17 -2.95
C ASP A 171 -5.06 -9.24 -3.65
N PRO A 172 -5.80 -9.76 -4.64
CA PRO A 172 -6.79 -8.97 -5.36
C PRO A 172 -7.90 -8.49 -4.41
N PRO A 173 -8.57 -7.36 -4.74
CA PRO A 173 -9.83 -7.02 -4.07
C PRO A 173 -10.81 -8.17 -4.20
N TYR A 174 -11.52 -8.49 -3.12
CA TYR A 174 -12.50 -9.58 -3.12
C TYR A 174 -13.78 -9.16 -3.83
N ALA A 175 -14.47 -10.12 -4.45
CA ALA A 175 -15.73 -9.87 -5.11
C ALA A 175 -16.73 -9.20 -4.15
N GLY A 176 -17.39 -8.13 -4.60
CA GLY A 176 -18.31 -7.34 -3.79
C GLY A 176 -17.65 -6.43 -2.75
N THR A 177 -16.33 -6.16 -2.87
CA THR A 177 -15.64 -5.18 -2.03
C THR A 177 -15.16 -3.98 -2.84
N THR A 178 -15.45 -2.77 -2.34
CA THR A 178 -14.86 -1.53 -2.86
C THR A 178 -13.54 -1.22 -2.14
N VAL A 179 -12.43 -1.11 -2.88
CA VAL A 179 -11.13 -0.64 -2.38
C VAL A 179 -10.60 0.44 -3.31
N ASP A 180 -9.93 1.46 -2.78
CA ASP A 180 -9.34 2.52 -3.61
C ASP A 180 -8.40 1.93 -4.68
N GLY A 181 -8.56 2.39 -5.93
CA GLY A 181 -7.79 1.89 -7.08
C GLY A 181 -8.43 0.70 -7.81
N TYR A 182 -9.48 0.09 -7.26
CA TYR A 182 -10.20 -1.02 -7.89
C TYR A 182 -11.71 -0.84 -7.70
N LEU A 183 -12.46 -0.63 -8.78
CA LEU A 183 -13.93 -0.59 -8.71
C LEU A 183 -14.48 -2.01 -8.49
N GLU A 184 -15.66 -2.13 -7.86
CA GLU A 184 -16.33 -3.41 -7.55
C GLU A 184 -16.47 -4.36 -8.75
N ASN A 185 -16.45 -3.82 -9.98
CA ASN A 185 -16.61 -4.59 -11.22
C ASN A 185 -15.34 -4.70 -12.08
N ASP A 186 -14.23 -4.06 -11.69
CA ASP A 186 -13.03 -3.96 -12.55
C ASP A 186 -12.13 -5.21 -12.51
N LEU A 187 -12.33 -6.10 -11.54
CA LEU A 187 -11.44 -7.23 -11.32
C LEU A 187 -12.25 -8.47 -10.93
N GLN A 188 -12.50 -9.34 -11.91
CA GLN A 188 -13.23 -10.58 -11.70
C GLN A 188 -12.29 -11.71 -11.24
N PRO A 189 -12.77 -12.72 -10.50
CA PRO A 189 -11.94 -13.84 -10.07
C PRO A 189 -11.28 -14.56 -11.26
N GLU A 190 -12.02 -14.69 -12.36
CA GLU A 190 -11.55 -15.22 -13.64
C GLU A 190 -10.34 -14.47 -14.21
N ASP A 191 -10.22 -13.16 -13.96
CA ASP A 191 -9.08 -12.38 -14.43
C ASP A 191 -7.79 -12.79 -13.72
N VAL A 192 -7.87 -12.98 -12.40
CA VAL A 192 -6.74 -13.41 -11.59
C VAL A 192 -6.35 -14.83 -11.97
N LYS A 193 -7.35 -15.72 -12.11
CA LYS A 193 -7.14 -17.09 -12.58
C LYS A 193 -6.40 -17.08 -13.93
N LYS A 194 -6.92 -16.38 -14.94
CA LYS A 194 -6.29 -16.29 -16.27
C LYS A 194 -4.86 -15.75 -16.21
N ALA A 195 -4.60 -14.79 -15.33
CA ALA A 195 -3.28 -14.19 -15.19
C ALA A 195 -2.25 -15.15 -14.56
N VAL A 196 -2.68 -16.07 -13.70
CA VAL A 196 -1.78 -17.03 -13.03
C VAL A 196 -1.73 -18.42 -13.66
N ASP A 197 -2.73 -18.78 -14.46
CA ASP A 197 -2.93 -20.13 -15.02
C ASP A 197 -1.71 -20.66 -15.80
N LYS A 198 -0.94 -19.76 -16.42
CA LYS A 198 0.18 -20.10 -17.32
C LYS A 198 1.51 -19.45 -16.93
N ILE A 199 1.66 -19.03 -15.67
CA ILE A 199 2.92 -18.42 -15.25
C ILE A 199 4.02 -19.49 -15.14
N LYS A 200 5.24 -19.10 -15.50
CA LYS A 200 6.44 -19.92 -15.34
C LYS A 200 6.95 -19.91 -13.91
N GLY A 201 6.70 -18.82 -13.20
CA GLY A 201 7.08 -18.63 -11.80
C GLY A 201 6.16 -19.34 -10.81
N LYS A 202 6.40 -19.06 -9.54
CA LYS A 202 5.54 -19.49 -8.43
C LYS A 202 4.61 -18.35 -8.05
N PHE A 203 3.47 -18.66 -7.44
CA PHE A 203 2.61 -17.65 -6.86
C PHE A 203 2.00 -18.10 -5.54
N ILE A 204 1.65 -17.12 -4.71
CA ILE A 204 0.76 -17.28 -3.57
C ILE A 204 -0.41 -16.33 -3.81
N LEU A 205 -1.62 -16.87 -3.76
CA LEU A 205 -2.86 -16.12 -3.92
C LEU A 205 -3.62 -16.12 -2.60
N SER A 206 -3.95 -14.94 -2.09
CA SER A 206 -4.92 -14.78 -1.02
C SER A 206 -6.30 -14.53 -1.63
N TYR A 207 -7.26 -15.38 -1.30
CA TYR A 207 -8.63 -15.29 -1.78
C TYR A 207 -9.60 -15.73 -0.66
N ASN A 208 -10.85 -15.27 -0.70
CA ASN A 208 -11.89 -15.61 0.28
C ASN A 208 -12.92 -16.58 -0.33
#